data_AF-A0A2V6WKG4-F1
#
_entry.id   AF-A0A2V6WKG4-F1
#
_cell.length_a   1.000
_cell.length_b   1.000
_cell.length_c   1.000
_cell.angle_alpha   90.00
_cell.angle_beta   90.00
_cell.angle_gamma   90.00
#
_symmetry.space_group_name_H-M   'P 1'
#
loop_
_entity.id
_entity.type
_entity.pdbx_description
1 polymer ?
#
loop_
_entity_poly.entity_id
_entity_poly.type
_entity_poly.pdbx_seq_one_letter_code
_entity_poly.pdbx_strand_id
1 'polypeptide(L)' 'LRLAHAATGKTEVLGFWGGFHGKTGGVLPLLGSEFKHHLGPFMPGRYSSPYADCYRCPLKLRYPDCG' A
#
# COMPACT_ATOMS: atom_id res chain seq x y z
N LEU A 1 -6.30 -9.20 -6.48
CA LEU A 1 -7.11 -8.03 -6.92
C LEU A 1 -8.37 -8.44 -7.67
N ARG A 2 -8.28 -9.20 -8.78
CA ARG A 2 -9.45 -9.63 -9.58
C ARG A 2 -10.61 -10.21 -8.76
N LEU A 3 -10.33 -11.19 -7.89
CA LEU A 3 -11.35 -11.81 -7.04
C LEU A 3 -12.01 -10.82 -6.07
N ALA A 4 -11.22 -9.95 -5.43
CA ALA A 4 -11.74 -8.93 -4.52
C ALA A 4 -12.62 -7.90 -5.25
N HIS A 5 -12.21 -7.47 -6.46
CA HIS A 5 -13.03 -6.59 -7.30
C HIS A 5 -14.34 -7.26 -7.70
N ALA A 6 -14.30 -8.52 -8.15
CA ALA A 6 -15.50 -9.26 -8.54
C ALA A 6 -16.48 -9.47 -7.37
N ALA A 7 -15.97 -9.75 -6.17
CA ALA A 7 -16.80 -10.00 -5.00
C ALA A 7 -17.39 -8.72 -4.39
N THR A 8 -16.66 -7.60 -4.43
CA THR A 8 -17.06 -6.38 -3.72
C THR A 8 -17.62 -5.28 -4.62
N GLY A 9 -17.37 -5.33 -5.93
CA GLY A 9 -17.65 -4.23 -6.87
C GLY A 9 -16.79 -2.98 -6.65
N LYS A 10 -15.89 -2.98 -5.66
CA LYS A 10 -15.00 -1.85 -5.33
C LYS A 10 -13.74 -1.91 -6.17
N THR A 11 -13.21 -0.75 -6.57
CA THR A 11 -12.06 -0.63 -7.47
C THR A 11 -10.78 -0.22 -6.77
N GLU A 12 -10.89 0.42 -5.61
CA GLU A 12 -9.76 0.94 -4.84
C GLU A 12 -9.09 -0.17 -4.03
N VAL A 13 -7.77 -0.06 -3.88
CA VAL A 13 -6.96 -0.98 -3.09
C VAL A 13 -5.99 -0.17 -2.24
N LEU A 14 -5.95 -0.49 -0.96
CA LEU A 14 -5.04 0.08 0.02
C LEU A 14 -3.99 -0.97 0.41
N GLY A 15 -2.73 -0.58 0.39
CA GLY A 15 -1.60 -1.35 0.93
C GLY A 15 -0.85 -0.55 2.00
N PHE A 16 0.28 -1.08 2.45
CA PHE A 16 1.07 -0.45 3.50
C PHE A 16 2.48 -0.08 3.05
N TRP A 17 3.03 0.99 3.63
CA TRP A 17 4.43 1.37 3.44
C TRP A 17 5.37 0.23 3.82
N GLY A 18 6.45 0.05 3.05
CA GLY A 18 7.38 -1.07 3.21
C GLY A 18 6.88 -2.42 2.69
N GLY A 19 5.62 -2.54 2.24
CA GLY A 19 5.07 -3.77 1.67
C GLY A 19 5.63 -4.14 0.31
N PHE A 20 5.81 -5.44 0.06
CA PHE A 20 6.14 -6.00 -1.26
C PHE A 20 4.98 -6.82 -1.81
N HIS A 21 4.33 -6.33 -2.87
CA HIS A 21 3.17 -6.99 -3.49
C HIS A 21 3.44 -7.46 -4.93
N GLY A 22 4.69 -7.36 -5.40
CA GLY A 22 5.13 -7.75 -6.74
C GLY A 22 5.44 -6.57 -7.66
N LYS A 23 5.89 -6.89 -8.87
CA LYS A 23 6.36 -5.93 -9.89
C LYS A 23 5.45 -5.84 -11.12
N THR A 24 4.26 -6.44 -11.09
CA THR A 24 3.30 -6.37 -12.19
C THR A 24 2.44 -5.11 -12.08
N GLY A 25 1.98 -4.56 -13.21
CA GLY A 25 1.34 -3.23 -13.25
C GLY A 25 0.13 -3.04 -12.32
N GLY A 26 -0.60 -4.10 -11.96
CA GLY A 26 -1.73 -4.01 -11.05
C GLY A 26 -1.37 -3.79 -9.57
N VAL A 27 -0.15 -4.13 -9.17
CA VAL A 27 0.33 -4.13 -7.78
C VAL A 27 1.61 -3.33 -7.57
N LEU A 28 2.35 -3.02 -8.65
CA LEU A 28 3.53 -2.17 -8.63
C LEU A 28 3.29 -0.81 -7.92
N PRO A 29 2.12 -0.15 -8.03
CA PRO A 29 1.88 1.10 -7.30
C PRO A 29 1.86 0.92 -5.77
N LEU A 30 1.50 -0.29 -5.30
CA LEU A 30 1.45 -0.67 -3.89
C LEU A 30 2.83 -1.11 -3.34
N LEU A 31 3.87 -1.17 -4.18
CA LEU A 31 5.21 -1.50 -3.74
C LEU A 31 5.79 -0.37 -2.87
N GLY A 32 6.26 -0.69 -1.68
CA GLY A 32 6.89 0.23 -0.73
C GLY A 32 8.38 0.49 -0.99
N SER A 33 8.84 0.35 -2.24
CA SER A 33 10.25 0.49 -2.63
C SER A 33 10.40 1.52 -3.75
N GLU A 34 11.53 2.23 -3.72
CA GLU A 34 12.00 3.15 -4.76
C GLU A 34 12.08 2.52 -6.15
N PHE A 35 12.08 1.18 -6.27
CA PHE A 35 12.08 0.48 -7.56
C PHE A 35 10.95 0.95 -8.50
N LYS A 36 9.80 1.37 -7.97
CA LYS A 36 8.69 1.86 -8.79
C LYS A 36 8.94 3.25 -9.37
N HIS A 37 9.95 3.99 -8.91
CA HIS A 37 10.21 5.35 -9.39
C HIS A 37 10.54 5.34 -10.89
N HIS A 38 10.00 6.31 -11.62
CA HIS A 38 10.11 6.43 -13.08
C HIS A 38 9.44 5.31 -13.90
N LEU A 39 8.67 4.40 -13.30
CA LEU A 39 7.94 3.33 -14.01
C LEU A 39 6.45 3.64 -14.28
N GLY A 40 6.04 4.89 -14.07
CA GLY A 40 4.67 5.36 -14.30
C GLY A 40 4.32 5.57 -15.78
N PRO A 41 3.05 5.87 -16.10
CA PRO A 41 1.94 6.12 -15.17
C PRO A 41 1.37 4.83 -14.57
N PHE A 42 0.85 4.95 -13.35
CA PHE A 42 0.26 3.84 -12.61
C PHE A 42 -1.26 3.85 -12.71
N MET A 43 -1.86 2.66 -12.61
CA MET A 43 -3.31 2.53 -12.51
C MET A 43 -3.84 3.30 -11.29
N PRO A 44 -4.88 4.15 -11.45
CA PRO A 44 -5.47 4.87 -10.33
C PRO A 44 -6.14 3.94 -9.32
N GLY A 45 -6.49 4.46 -8.15
CA GLY A 45 -7.15 3.68 -7.09
C GLY A 45 -6.21 2.75 -6.33
N ARG A 46 -4.92 3.10 -6.26
CA ARG A 46 -3.91 2.38 -5.48
C ARG A 46 -3.31 3.32 -4.45
N TYR A 47 -3.60 3.05 -3.18
CA TYR A 47 -3.25 3.91 -2.06
C TYR A 47 -2.33 3.17 -1.09
N SER A 48 -1.56 3.92 -0.32
CA SER A 48 -0.66 3.34 0.67
C SER A 48 -0.75 4.11 1.98
N SER A 49 -0.91 3.37 3.07
CA SER A 49 -0.98 3.86 4.44
C SER A 49 0.28 3.44 5.22
N PRO A 50 0.67 4.12 6.30
CA PRO A 50 1.67 3.59 7.22
C PRO A 50 1.30 2.20 7.72
N TYR A 51 2.30 1.32 7.84
CA TYR A 51 2.14 0.04 8.55
C TYR A 51 2.15 0.26 10.07
N ALA A 52 1.53 -0.67 10.79
CA ALA A 52 1.53 -0.74 12.24
C ALA A 52 2.94 -1.01 12.80
N ASP A 53 3.72 0.06 13.00
CA ASP A 53 5.04 0.02 13.62
C ASP A 53 5.16 1.12 14.69
N CYS A 54 4.99 0.72 15.95
CA CYS A 54 5.13 1.62 17.09
C CYS A 54 6.56 2.16 17.29
N TYR A 55 7.59 1.42 16.87
CA TYR A 55 8.97 1.89 16.94
C TYR A 55 9.23 3.01 15.92
N ARG A 56 8.53 2.99 14.78
CA ARG A 56 8.60 3.99 13.70
C ARG A 56 7.25 4.66 13.43
N CYS A 57 6.52 5.00 14.49
CA CYS A 57 5.17 5.55 14.36
C CYS A 57 5.20 6.94 13.68
N PRO A 58 4.57 7.13 12.51
CA PRO A 58 4.56 8.44 11.83
C PRO A 58 3.73 9.48 12.59
N LEU A 59 2.81 9.04 13.44
CA LEU A 59 1.99 9.89 14.31
C LEU A 59 2.73 10.25 15.62
N LYS A 60 3.96 9.75 15.82
CA LYS A 60 4.80 9.99 17.01
C LYS A 60 4.16 9.52 18.33
N LEU A 61 3.31 8.50 18.26
CA LEU A 61 2.69 7.87 19.42
C LEU A 61 3.57 6.74 19.96
N ARG A 62 3.26 6.26 21.17
CA ARG A 62 3.90 5.11 21.82
C ARG A 62 2.83 4.16 22.30
N TYR A 63 3.17 2.88 22.46
CA TYR A 63 2.22 1.88 22.92
C TYR A 63 1.77 2.25 24.35
N PRO A 64 0.46 2.17 24.69
CA PRO A 64 -0.64 1.56 23.93
C PRO A 64 -1.36 2.48 22.93
N ASP A 65 -0.94 3.74 22.78
CA ASP A 65 -1.58 4.74 21.91
C ASP A 65 -1.17 4.61 20.43
N CYS A 66 -0.33 3.63 20.07
CA CYS A 66 0.07 3.32 18.70
C CYS A 66 -0.24 1.86 18.34
N GLY A 67 -0.18 1.56 17.04
CA GLY A 67 -0.50 0.26 16.46
C GLY A 67 -1.37 0.46 15.24
#